data_AF-A0A8J1ZDI6-F1
#
_entry.id   AF-A0A8J1ZDI6-F1
#
_cell.length_a   1.000
_cell.length_b   1.000
_cell.length_c   1.000
_cell.angle_alpha   90.00
_cell.angle_beta   90.00
_cell.angle_gamma   90.00
#
_symmetry.space_group_name_H-M   'P 1'
#
loop_
_entity.id
_entity.type
_entity.pdbx_description
1 polymer ?
#
loop_
_entity_poly.entity_id
_entity_poly.type
_entity_poly.pdbx_seq_one_letter_code
_entity_poly.pdbx_strand_id
1 'polypeptide(L)'
;MSSSFRKASMMVNYRGSILLAFLQNLNYAYSLVIKRTHQPVEPDAVTKTFQLPADPPVNEENELAPQSVYLHQLMNCDDRGALFTSAGNAFYEDFQPFIHNTHSVTLCGQVTLWYYGTPDMDQRSILGGVKRCPGKGKRVPKSEVSCTCYDLPQGQGNLIESFTLDYC
;
A
#
# COMPACT_ATOMS: atom_id res chain seq x y z
N MET A 1 9.27 77.87 34.82
CA MET A 1 7.81 77.60 34.88
C MET A 1 7.57 76.31 34.11
N SER A 2 7.55 75.13 34.72
CA SER A 2 6.57 74.52 35.65
C SER A 2 5.30 73.97 34.97
N SER A 3 4.89 72.77 35.42
CA SER A 3 3.79 71.85 35.04
C SER A 3 4.04 71.03 33.77
N SER A 4 4.14 69.69 33.74
CA SER A 4 3.61 68.57 34.53
C SER A 4 2.08 68.48 34.54
N PHE A 5 1.50 67.59 33.72
CA PHE A 5 0.53 66.60 34.17
C PHE A 5 0.39 65.44 33.15
N ARG A 6 0.30 64.23 33.70
CA ARG A 6 0.31 62.92 33.04
C ARG A 6 -1.03 62.59 32.37
N LYS A 7 -0.97 61.83 31.28
CA LYS A 7 -1.93 60.76 30.92
C LYS A 7 -1.13 59.69 30.15
N ALA A 8 -0.75 58.59 30.82
CA ALA A 8 -1.49 57.32 30.83
C ALA A 8 -1.74 56.84 29.39
N SER A 9 -0.82 56.04 28.85
CA SER A 9 -0.86 54.58 28.88
C SER A 9 -2.07 54.02 28.14
N MET A 10 -1.86 53.58 26.90
CA MET A 10 -2.38 52.32 26.39
C MET A 10 -1.65 51.97 25.08
N MET A 11 -0.49 51.34 25.23
CA MET A 11 -0.04 50.31 24.30
C MET A 11 -1.06 49.17 24.38
N VAL A 12 -1.83 48.92 23.31
CA VAL A 12 -2.56 47.67 23.15
C VAL A 12 -2.26 47.10 21.78
N ASN A 13 -1.11 46.44 21.72
CA ASN A 13 -0.91 45.09 21.20
C ASN A 13 -2.00 44.55 20.25
N TYR A 14 -1.97 44.97 18.98
CA TYR A 14 -2.77 44.39 17.90
C TYR A 14 -2.13 43.10 17.32
N ARG A 15 -1.63 42.22 18.19
CA ARG A 15 -0.98 40.95 17.81
C ARG A 15 -1.54 39.71 18.50
N GLY A 16 -2.57 39.85 19.35
CA GLY A 16 -3.19 38.73 20.06
C GLY A 16 -4.45 38.14 19.41
N SER A 17 -5.18 38.89 18.58
CA SER A 17 -6.55 38.49 18.19
C SER A 17 -6.66 37.66 16.91
N ILE A 18 -5.59 37.54 16.10
CA ILE A 18 -5.63 36.68 14.90
C ILE A 18 -5.22 35.24 15.26
N LEU A 19 -4.43 35.04 16.32
CA LEU A 19 -3.98 33.70 16.73
C LEU A 19 -5.10 32.87 17.39
N LEU A 20 -6.12 33.51 17.96
CA LEU A 20 -7.25 32.81 18.61
C LEU A 20 -8.36 32.38 17.62
N ALA A 21 -8.48 33.03 16.47
CA ALA A 21 -9.47 32.65 15.46
C ALA A 21 -9.07 31.40 14.65
N PHE A 22 -7.77 31.11 14.54
CA PHE A 22 -7.27 29.93 13.84
C PHE A 22 -7.27 28.66 14.70
N LEU A 23 -7.16 28.78 16.03
CA LEU A 23 -7.22 27.62 16.93
C LEU A 23 -8.64 27.11 17.21
N GLN A 24 -9.68 27.91 16.96
CA GLN A 24 -11.08 27.46 17.09
C GLN A 24 -11.60 26.72 15.85
N ASN A 25 -11.04 26.96 14.65
CA ASN A 25 -11.45 26.25 13.44
C ASN A 25 -10.83 24.85 13.29
N LEU A 26 -9.68 24.59 13.91
CA LEU A 26 -9.05 23.25 13.84
C LEU A 26 -9.72 22.21 14.76
N ASN A 27 -10.44 22.61 15.81
CA ASN A 27 -11.18 21.67 16.66
C ASN A 27 -12.55 21.24 16.07
N TYR A 28 -13.12 22.03 15.14
CA TYR A 28 -14.41 21.68 14.53
C TYR A 28 -14.30 20.66 13.39
N ALA A 29 -13.17 20.63 12.66
CA ALA A 29 -12.97 19.69 11.57
C ALA A 29 -12.53 18.29 12.04
N TYR A 30 -11.89 18.16 13.22
CA TYR A 30 -11.47 16.87 13.76
C TYR A 30 -12.58 16.07 14.46
N SER A 31 -13.74 16.68 14.75
CA SER A 31 -14.87 15.98 15.41
C SER A 31 -15.88 15.34 14.44
N LEU A 32 -15.69 15.49 13.13
CA LEU A 32 -16.55 14.85 12.11
C LEU A 32 -16.00 13.51 11.58
N VAL A 33 -14.85 13.08 12.09
CA VAL A 33 -14.26 11.77 11.79
C VAL A 33 -14.54 10.84 12.97
N ILE A 34 -15.51 9.95 12.77
CA ILE A 34 -15.84 8.77 13.59
C ILE A 34 -16.62 9.07 14.89
N LYS A 35 -17.86 9.53 14.75
CA LYS A 35 -18.95 8.91 15.51
C LYS A 35 -19.59 7.84 14.64
N ARG A 36 -18.96 6.65 14.58
CA ARG A 36 -19.74 5.42 14.36
C ARG A 36 -20.64 5.33 15.59
N THR A 37 -21.88 5.80 15.46
CA THR A 37 -22.95 5.28 16.28
C THR A 37 -22.87 3.77 16.13
N HIS A 38 -22.46 3.06 17.18
CA HIS A 38 -22.94 1.71 17.42
C HIS A 38 -24.46 1.85 17.52
N GLN A 39 -25.14 1.90 16.38
CA GLN A 39 -26.52 1.45 16.35
C GLN A 39 -26.44 0.01 16.87
N PRO A 40 -27.17 -0.33 17.94
CA PRO A 40 -27.44 -1.72 18.21
C PRO A 40 -28.08 -2.25 16.92
N VAL A 41 -27.36 -3.15 16.24
CA VAL A 41 -27.93 -3.87 15.11
C VAL A 41 -29.06 -4.69 15.73
N GLU A 42 -30.28 -4.19 15.60
CA GLU A 42 -31.47 -4.96 15.89
C GLU A 42 -31.37 -6.19 14.98
N PRO A 43 -31.32 -7.42 15.52
CA PRO A 43 -31.09 -8.59 14.70
C PRO A 43 -32.29 -8.74 13.75
N ASP A 44 -32.10 -8.36 12.49
CA ASP A 44 -33.08 -8.61 11.44
C ASP A 44 -33.43 -10.10 11.49
N ALA A 45 -34.73 -10.40 11.49
CA ALA A 45 -35.30 -11.75 11.60
C ALA A 45 -34.91 -12.70 10.44
N VAL A 46 -34.06 -12.23 9.52
CA VAL A 46 -33.40 -12.98 8.44
C VAL A 46 -31.97 -13.40 8.84
N THR A 47 -31.56 -13.23 10.09
CA THR A 47 -30.33 -13.85 10.63
C THR A 47 -30.63 -15.26 11.10
N LYS A 48 -31.26 -16.07 10.25
CA LYS A 48 -31.53 -17.48 10.52
C LYS A 48 -30.24 -18.27 10.28
N THR A 49 -29.39 -18.29 11.31
CA THR A 49 -28.33 -19.28 11.56
C THR A 49 -27.38 -19.55 10.39
N PHE A 50 -26.62 -18.55 9.94
CA PHE A 50 -25.35 -18.85 9.27
C PHE A 50 -24.32 -19.18 10.35
N GLN A 51 -24.17 -20.48 10.66
CA GLN A 51 -23.07 -20.95 11.49
C GLN A 51 -21.85 -21.07 10.59
N LEU A 52 -20.83 -20.24 10.84
CA LEU A 52 -19.52 -20.46 10.25
C LEU A 52 -19.02 -21.85 10.70
N PRO A 53 -18.46 -22.66 9.78
CA PRO A 53 -17.77 -23.88 10.17
C PRO A 53 -16.75 -23.59 11.28
N ALA A 54 -16.64 -24.50 12.25
CA ALA A 54 -15.70 -24.34 13.36
C ALA A 54 -14.24 -24.25 12.88
N ASP A 55 -13.94 -24.98 11.80
CA ASP A 55 -12.63 -24.97 11.17
C ASP A 55 -12.69 -24.21 9.83
N PRO A 56 -11.78 -23.26 9.59
CA PRO A 56 -11.68 -22.62 8.29
C PRO A 56 -11.32 -23.65 7.22
N PRO A 57 -11.79 -23.48 5.97
CA PRO A 57 -11.50 -24.40 4.87
C PRO A 57 -10.00 -24.46 4.51
N VAL A 58 -9.22 -23.47 4.93
CA VAL A 58 -7.76 -23.41 4.78
C VAL A 58 -7.10 -23.53 6.16
N ASN A 59 -6.14 -24.44 6.30
CA ASN A 59 -5.35 -24.75 7.48
C ASN A 59 -3.86 -24.83 7.14
N GLU A 60 -2.99 -25.01 8.14
CA GLU A 60 -1.53 -25.10 7.96
C GLU A 60 -1.10 -26.24 7.03
N GLU A 61 -1.95 -27.26 6.87
CA GLU A 61 -1.66 -28.40 6.01
C GLU A 61 -2.04 -28.16 4.55
N ASN A 62 -2.97 -27.27 4.24
CA ASN A 62 -3.43 -27.00 2.87
C ASN A 62 -3.20 -25.54 2.42
N GLU A 63 -2.62 -24.71 3.27
CA GLU A 63 -2.21 -23.36 2.90
C GLU A 63 -1.16 -23.38 1.78
N LEU A 64 -1.28 -22.40 0.89
CA LEU A 64 -0.31 -22.18 -0.17
C LEU A 64 0.92 -21.47 0.40
N ALA A 65 2.08 -21.74 -0.20
CA ALA A 65 3.31 -21.06 0.17
C ALA A 65 3.14 -19.53 0.05
N PRO A 66 3.69 -18.74 0.99
CA PRO A 66 3.73 -17.29 0.85
C PRO A 66 4.44 -16.90 -0.45
N GLN A 67 3.86 -15.95 -1.17
CA GLN A 67 4.47 -15.38 -2.36
C GLN A 67 4.97 -13.98 -2.06
N SER A 68 6.16 -13.67 -2.56
CA SER A 68 6.64 -12.31 -2.51
C SER A 68 7.58 -11.98 -3.63
N VAL A 69 7.61 -10.69 -3.94
CA VAL A 69 8.55 -10.08 -4.86
C VAL A 69 9.28 -8.94 -4.16
N TYR A 70 10.56 -8.78 -4.45
CA TYR A 70 11.24 -7.51 -4.26
C TYR A 70 11.35 -6.81 -5.60
N LEU A 71 10.87 -5.57 -5.67
CA LEU A 71 11.11 -4.71 -6.82
C LEU A 71 12.37 -3.90 -6.57
N HIS A 72 13.20 -3.77 -7.60
CA HIS A 72 14.51 -3.14 -7.54
C HIS A 72 14.60 -2.04 -8.58
N GLN A 73 15.17 -0.90 -8.19
CA GLN A 73 15.39 0.22 -9.09
C GLN A 73 16.68 0.05 -9.90
N LEU A 74 17.58 -0.84 -9.48
CA LEU A 74 18.81 -1.14 -10.20
C LEU A 74 18.71 -2.49 -10.93
N MET A 75 19.63 -2.71 -11.86
CA MET A 75 19.86 -4.02 -12.46
C MET A 75 20.52 -4.97 -11.43
N ASN A 76 20.51 -6.26 -11.71
CA ASN A 76 21.11 -7.34 -10.91
C ASN A 76 20.63 -7.42 -9.45
N CYS A 77 19.52 -6.74 -9.11
CA CYS A 77 19.06 -6.58 -7.73
C CYS A 77 20.14 -5.98 -6.80
N ASP A 78 20.90 -5.00 -7.31
CA ASP A 78 22.02 -4.37 -6.58
C ASP A 78 21.57 -3.40 -5.47
N ASP A 79 20.30 -3.01 -5.44
CA ASP A 79 19.70 -2.22 -4.35
C ASP A 79 18.98 -3.09 -3.30
N ARG A 80 18.50 -2.45 -2.24
CA ARG A 80 17.73 -3.15 -1.18
C ARG A 80 16.37 -3.63 -1.69
N GLY A 81 15.81 -2.95 -2.70
CA GLY A 81 14.47 -3.15 -3.21
C GLY A 81 13.37 -2.87 -2.17
N ALA A 82 12.12 -3.09 -2.58
CA ALA A 82 10.96 -3.09 -1.70
C ALA A 82 10.16 -4.39 -1.82
N LEU A 83 9.76 -4.92 -0.68
CA LEU A 83 9.02 -6.18 -0.57
C LEU A 83 7.53 -5.97 -0.81
N PHE A 84 6.95 -6.77 -1.70
CA PHE A 84 5.52 -6.86 -1.91
C PHE A 84 5.07 -8.32 -1.80
N THR A 85 4.03 -8.55 -1.02
CA THR A 85 3.36 -9.86 -0.87
C THR A 85 2.04 -9.93 -1.62
N SER A 86 1.68 -8.86 -2.32
CA SER A 86 0.46 -8.74 -3.12
C SER A 86 0.72 -7.83 -4.33
N ALA A 87 -0.27 -7.76 -5.23
CA ALA A 87 -0.24 -6.87 -6.39
C ALA A 87 -0.13 -5.39 -5.99
N GLY A 88 0.42 -4.56 -6.89
CA GLY A 88 0.61 -3.13 -6.64
C GLY A 88 0.44 -2.29 -7.90
N ASN A 89 0.04 -1.03 -7.72
CA ASN A 89 -0.14 -0.05 -8.79
C ASN A 89 0.10 1.37 -8.27
N ALA A 90 -0.05 2.36 -9.15
CA ALA A 90 0.22 3.76 -8.86
C ALA A 90 -0.52 4.36 -7.64
N PHE A 91 -1.58 3.71 -7.14
CA PHE A 91 -2.31 4.16 -5.96
C PHE A 91 -1.66 3.74 -4.64
N TYR A 92 -0.74 2.77 -4.66
CA TYR A 92 0.00 2.32 -3.47
C TYR A 92 1.24 3.17 -3.28
N GLU A 93 1.32 3.86 -2.13
CA GLU A 93 2.45 4.74 -1.77
C GLU A 93 3.79 4.01 -1.85
N ASP A 94 3.86 2.77 -1.35
CA ASP A 94 5.07 1.94 -1.37
C ASP A 94 5.52 1.57 -2.78
N PHE A 95 4.61 1.55 -3.75
CA PHE A 95 4.91 1.24 -5.16
C PHE A 95 5.29 2.48 -5.97
N GLN A 96 4.92 3.69 -5.54
CA GLN A 96 5.21 4.91 -6.29
C GLN A 96 6.68 5.09 -6.71
N PRO A 97 7.69 4.75 -5.89
CA PRO A 97 9.10 4.84 -6.29
C PRO A 97 9.50 3.94 -7.46
N PHE A 98 8.68 2.95 -7.81
CA PHE A 98 8.96 1.91 -8.82
C PHE A 98 8.25 2.16 -10.15
N ILE A 99 7.29 3.11 -10.18
CA ILE A 99 6.62 3.55 -11.40
C ILE A 99 7.65 4.10 -12.37
N HIS A 100 7.70 3.54 -13.58
CA HIS A 100 8.70 3.84 -14.62
C HIS A 100 10.17 3.71 -14.15
N ASN A 101 10.43 2.97 -13.07
CA ASN A 101 11.73 2.89 -12.43
C ASN A 101 11.99 1.52 -11.79
N THR A 102 11.47 0.44 -12.41
CA THR A 102 11.73 -0.94 -11.97
C THR A 102 12.66 -1.61 -12.96
N HIS A 103 13.84 -2.08 -12.56
CA HIS A 103 14.84 -2.60 -13.50
C HIS A 103 15.18 -4.07 -13.28
N SER A 104 15.03 -4.56 -12.06
CA SER A 104 15.13 -5.98 -11.76
C SER A 104 14.12 -6.37 -10.68
N VAL A 105 13.90 -7.68 -10.52
CA VAL A 105 12.94 -8.23 -9.57
C VAL A 105 13.53 -9.47 -8.90
N THR A 106 13.32 -9.61 -7.60
CA THR A 106 13.64 -10.86 -6.89
C THR A 106 12.35 -11.60 -6.57
N LEU A 107 12.15 -12.78 -7.14
CA LEU A 107 10.99 -13.63 -6.85
C LEU A 107 11.33 -14.63 -5.75
N CYS A 108 10.54 -14.63 -4.68
CA CYS A 108 10.64 -15.56 -3.57
C CYS A 108 9.40 -16.49 -3.57
N GLY A 109 9.64 -17.78 -3.39
CA GLY A 109 8.59 -18.79 -3.54
C GLY A 109 8.24 -19.08 -5.00
N GLN A 110 7.09 -19.74 -5.19
CA GLN A 110 6.62 -20.19 -6.50
C GLN A 110 5.59 -19.19 -7.01
N VAL A 111 6.05 -18.19 -7.75
CA VAL A 111 5.27 -17.01 -8.12
C VAL A 111 5.49 -16.63 -9.57
N THR A 112 4.43 -16.15 -10.20
CA THR A 112 4.50 -15.43 -11.47
C THR A 112 4.22 -13.96 -11.22
N LEU A 113 5.16 -13.11 -11.61
CA LEU A 113 5.01 -11.67 -11.65
C LEU A 113 4.61 -11.27 -13.07
N TRP A 114 3.47 -10.58 -13.21
CA TRP A 114 3.13 -9.86 -14.44
C TRP A 114 3.22 -8.36 -14.19
N TYR A 115 3.70 -7.61 -15.17
CA TYR A 115 3.84 -6.16 -15.07
C TYR A 115 3.26 -5.48 -16.31
N TYR A 116 2.67 -4.31 -16.08
CA TYR A 116 1.75 -3.66 -16.99
C TYR A 116 2.15 -2.21 -17.22
N GLY A 117 1.82 -1.71 -18.42
CA GLY A 117 2.06 -0.33 -18.84
C GLY A 117 0.97 0.66 -18.42
N THR A 118 -0.02 0.22 -17.65
CA THR A 118 -1.12 1.05 -17.15
C THR A 118 -1.39 0.75 -15.68
N PRO A 119 -1.98 1.68 -14.90
CA PRO A 119 -2.19 1.49 -13.48
C PRO A 119 -3.37 0.57 -13.14
N ASP A 120 -4.26 0.33 -14.11
CA ASP A 120 -5.46 -0.51 -14.01
C ASP A 120 -5.21 -1.99 -14.37
N MET A 121 -3.97 -2.37 -14.69
CA MET A 121 -3.57 -3.75 -15.00
C MET A 121 -4.35 -4.35 -16.20
N ASP A 122 -4.68 -3.54 -17.21
CA ASP A 122 -5.38 -4.02 -18.41
C ASP A 122 -4.54 -5.09 -19.13
N GLN A 123 -5.15 -6.22 -19.50
CA GLN A 123 -4.43 -7.34 -20.11
C GLN A 123 -3.72 -6.98 -21.44
N ARG A 124 -4.22 -5.99 -22.19
CA ARG A 124 -3.59 -5.51 -23.42
C ARG A 124 -2.34 -4.67 -23.16
N SER A 125 -2.17 -4.19 -21.92
CA SER A 125 -1.02 -3.42 -21.47
C SER A 125 0.10 -4.28 -20.85
N ILE A 126 -0.02 -5.61 -20.88
CA ILE A 126 1.02 -6.51 -20.38
C ILE A 126 2.33 -6.24 -21.13
N LEU A 127 3.35 -5.82 -20.37
CA LEU A 127 4.70 -5.60 -20.89
C LEU A 127 5.51 -6.89 -20.87
N GLY A 128 5.23 -7.77 -19.90
CA GLY A 128 5.87 -9.07 -19.77
C GLY A 128 5.55 -9.75 -18.44
N GLY A 129 6.23 -10.87 -18.20
CA GLY A 129 6.12 -11.59 -16.95
C GLY A 129 7.36 -12.41 -16.64
N VAL A 130 7.67 -12.53 -15.35
CA VAL A 130 8.76 -13.34 -14.81
C VAL A 130 8.12 -14.45 -13.98
N LYS A 131 8.45 -15.71 -14.27
CA LYS A 131 7.86 -16.86 -13.59
C LYS A 131 8.93 -17.71 -12.92
N ARG A 132 8.64 -18.07 -11.68
CA ARG A 132 9.38 -19.07 -10.91
C ARG A 132 8.40 -20.17 -10.54
N CYS A 133 8.05 -21.00 -11.52
CA CYS A 133 7.13 -22.12 -11.37
C CYS A 133 7.87 -23.43 -11.67
N PRO A 134 7.51 -24.55 -11.02
CA PRO A 134 8.05 -25.83 -11.42
C PRO A 134 7.47 -26.20 -12.80
N GLY A 135 8.26 -26.90 -13.63
CA GLY A 135 7.81 -27.32 -14.95
C GLY A 135 6.55 -28.19 -14.90
N LYS A 136 5.82 -28.29 -16.02
CA LYS A 136 4.56 -29.05 -16.12
C LYS A 136 4.66 -30.44 -15.46
N GLY A 137 3.69 -30.76 -14.59
CA GLY A 137 3.58 -32.06 -13.93
C GLY A 137 4.43 -32.22 -12.66
N LYS A 138 5.16 -31.17 -12.24
CA LYS A 138 5.87 -31.15 -10.96
C LYS A 138 5.00 -30.50 -9.88
N ARG A 139 5.03 -31.07 -8.67
CA ARG A 139 4.29 -30.55 -7.52
C ARG A 139 4.90 -29.24 -7.05
N VAL A 140 4.07 -28.24 -6.76
CA VAL A 140 4.49 -26.99 -6.10
C VAL A 140 4.83 -27.31 -4.64
N PRO A 141 6.10 -27.18 -4.20
CA PRO A 141 6.46 -27.39 -2.81
C PRO A 141 5.90 -26.26 -1.94
N LYS A 142 5.42 -26.61 -0.74
CA LYS A 142 4.74 -25.66 0.18
C LYS A 142 5.68 -24.74 0.95
N SER A 143 6.99 -25.02 0.92
CA SER A 143 7.96 -24.44 1.86
C SER A 143 9.22 -23.91 1.17
N GLU A 144 9.18 -23.66 -0.15
CA GLU A 144 10.37 -23.21 -0.86
C GLU A 144 10.59 -21.71 -0.66
N VAL A 145 11.48 -21.36 0.27
CA VAL A 145 11.82 -19.97 0.65
C VAL A 145 12.94 -19.38 -0.21
N SER A 146 13.51 -20.15 -1.14
CA SER A 146 14.58 -19.65 -1.99
C SER A 146 14.07 -18.49 -2.85
N CYS A 147 14.95 -17.53 -3.14
CA CYS A 147 14.66 -16.36 -3.94
C CYS A 147 15.57 -16.33 -5.16
N THR A 148 15.14 -15.74 -6.26
CA THR A 148 15.95 -15.61 -7.48
C THR A 148 15.76 -14.23 -8.08
N CYS A 149 16.88 -13.57 -8.39
CA CYS A 149 16.90 -12.28 -9.06
C CYS A 149 16.77 -12.45 -10.58
N TYR A 150 16.00 -11.57 -11.21
CA TYR A 150 15.81 -11.48 -12.65
C TYR A 150 15.89 -10.03 -13.09
N ASP A 151 16.70 -9.78 -14.11
CA ASP A 151 16.72 -8.50 -14.80
C ASP A 151 15.55 -8.38 -15.77
N LEU A 152 14.92 -7.21 -15.79
CA LEU A 152 13.91 -6.90 -16.78
C LEU A 152 14.58 -6.53 -18.11
N PRO A 153 13.94 -6.82 -19.25
CA PRO A 153 14.45 -6.39 -20.55
C PRO A 153 14.69 -4.88 -20.58
N GLN A 154 15.79 -4.49 -21.23
CA GLN A 154 16.22 -3.09 -21.26
C GLN A 154 15.09 -2.17 -21.77
N GLY A 155 14.80 -1.10 -21.02
CA GLY A 155 13.79 -0.11 -21.35
C GLY A 155 12.37 -0.46 -20.89
N GLN A 156 12.03 -1.73 -20.63
CA GLN A 156 10.70 -2.09 -20.11
C GLN A 156 10.45 -1.51 -18.73
N GLY A 157 11.50 -1.40 -17.92
CA GLY A 157 11.41 -0.81 -16.59
C GLY A 157 10.85 0.60 -16.55
N ASN A 158 11.04 1.35 -17.62
CA ASN A 158 10.56 2.72 -17.78
C ASN A 158 9.08 2.79 -18.17
N LEU A 159 8.42 1.65 -18.38
CA LEU A 159 7.03 1.57 -18.81
C LEU A 159 6.11 1.04 -17.70
N ILE A 160 6.67 0.47 -16.62
CA ILE A 160 5.88 -0.22 -15.60
C ILE A 160 5.08 0.78 -14.77
N GLU A 161 3.77 0.56 -14.68
CA GLU A 161 2.84 1.35 -13.85
C GLU A 161 2.01 0.50 -12.87
N SER A 162 2.02 -0.82 -13.04
CA SER A 162 1.45 -1.77 -12.08
C SER A 162 1.98 -3.18 -12.27
N PHE A 163 1.72 -4.05 -11.30
CA PHE A 163 2.06 -5.46 -11.35
C PHE A 163 1.06 -6.34 -10.58
N THR A 164 1.00 -7.61 -10.94
CA THR A 164 0.26 -8.66 -10.23
C THR A 164 1.18 -9.81 -9.85
N LEU A 165 0.79 -10.53 -8.80
CA LEU A 165 1.43 -11.76 -8.35
C LEU A 165 0.42 -12.89 -8.45
N ASP A 166 0.77 -13.93 -9.20
CA ASP A 166 -0.04 -15.12 -9.38
C ASP A 166 0.66 -16.37 -8.85
N TYR A 167 -0.15 -17.32 -8.39
CA TYR A 167 0.28 -18.68 -8.07
C TYR A 167 0.62 -19.49 -9.32
N CYS A 168 1.72 -20.23 -9.18
CA CYS A 168 1.97 -21.45 -9.94
C CYS A 168 1.09 -22.58 -9.39
#